data_AF-A0A9E2XIA7-F1
#
_entry.id   AF-A0A9E2XIA7-F1
#
_cell.length_a   1.000
_cell.length_b   1.000
_cell.length_c   1.000
_cell.angle_alpha   90.00
_cell.angle_beta   90.00
_cell.angle_gamma   90.00
#
_symmetry.space_group_name_H-M   'P 1'
#
loop_
_entity.id
_entity.type
_entity.pdbx_description
1 polymer ?
#
loop_
_entity_poly.entity_id
_entity_poly.type
_entity_poly.pdbx_seq_one_letter_code
_entity_poly.pdbx_strand_id
1 'polypeptide(L)' 'MANAGLAGDTIDTIFLTGGSSRVPAVRAAIVRAAPAARIATGSDFLSVALGLTYMAGLMA' A
#
# COMPACT_ATOMS: atom_id res chain seq x y z
N MET A 1 9.66 5.70 5.63
CA MET A 1 9.87 5.48 7.08
C MET A 1 10.95 6.45 7.59
N ALA A 2 12.22 6.29 7.20
CA ALA A 2 13.31 7.18 7.63
C ALA A 2 13.05 8.69 7.38
N ASN A 3 12.67 9.07 6.16
CA ASN A 3 12.38 10.49 5.84
C ASN A 3 11.18 11.06 6.61
N ALA A 4 10.29 10.20 7.11
CA ALA A 4 9.15 10.60 7.92
C ALA A 4 9.44 10.51 9.43
N GLY A 5 10.66 10.09 9.83
CA GLY A 5 11.01 9.86 11.24
C GLY A 5 10.24 8.71 11.89
N LEU A 6 9.71 7.77 11.11
CA LEU A 6 8.89 6.66 11.60
C LEU A 6 9.69 5.36 11.67
N ALA A 7 9.50 4.61 12.74
CA ALA A 7 9.94 3.23 12.86
C ALA A 7 8.96 2.29 12.14
N GLY A 8 9.45 1.13 11.68
CA GLY A 8 8.64 0.20 10.88
C GLY A 8 7.50 -0.47 11.67
N ASP A 9 7.68 -0.60 12.99
CA ASP A 9 6.70 -1.15 13.93
C ASP A 9 5.52 -0.20 14.22
N THR A 10 5.66 1.09 13.95
CA THR A 10 4.57 2.07 14.11
C THR A 10 3.65 2.14 12.89
N ILE A 11 3.95 1.40 11.82
CA ILE A 11 3.12 1.35 10.63
C ILE A 11 1.94 0.42 10.88
N ASP A 12 0.74 1.00 10.91
CA ASP A 12 -0.50 0.26 11.13
C ASP A 12 -0.95 -0.53 9.90
N THR A 13 -0.97 0.11 8.73
CA THR A 13 -1.54 -0.47 7.50
C THR A 13 -0.67 -0.15 6.29
N ILE A 14 -0.53 -1.14 5.40
CA ILE A 14 0.15 -1.01 4.11
C ILE A 14 -0.83 -1.35 2.99
N PHE A 15 -0.97 -0.42 2.04
CA PHE A 15 -1.69 -0.64 0.78
C PHE A 15 -0.67 -0.86 -0.33
N LEU A 16 -0.83 -1.96 -1.06
CA LEU A 16 0.02 -2.27 -2.20
C LEU A 16 -0.64 -1.80 -3.50
N THR A 17 0.16 -1.29 -4.43
CA THR A 17 -0.31 -0.90 -5.76
C THR A 17 0.59 -1.42 -6.86
N GLY A 18 0.00 -1.74 -8.01
CA GLY A 18 0.70 -2.20 -9.20
C GLY A 18 1.14 -3.67 -9.15
N GLY A 19 1.40 -4.26 -10.32
CA GLY A 19 1.67 -5.69 -10.46
C GLY A 19 2.92 -6.20 -9.73
N SER A 20 3.98 -5.38 -9.66
CA SER A 20 5.25 -5.76 -9.02
C SER A 20 5.12 -6.05 -7.52
N SER A 21 4.11 -5.47 -6.86
CA SER A 21 3.84 -5.72 -5.44
C SER A 21 3.36 -7.16 -5.15
N ARG A 22 2.91 -7.89 -6.18
CA ARG A 22 2.49 -9.30 -6.09
C ARG A 22 3.65 -10.28 -6.15
N VAL A 23 4.86 -9.82 -6.46
CA VAL A 23 6.07 -10.66 -6.46
C VAL A 23 6.33 -11.14 -5.02
N PRO A 24 6.42 -12.46 -4.76
CA PRO A 24 6.56 -12.97 -3.39
C PRO A 24 7.75 -12.39 -2.62
N ALA A 25 8.89 -12.22 -3.29
CA ALA A 25 10.10 -11.64 -2.68
C ALA A 25 9.90 -10.18 -2.24
N VAL A 26 9.19 -9.39 -3.05
CA VAL A 26 8.86 -7.99 -2.72
C VAL A 26 7.93 -7.94 -1.51
N ARG A 27 6.88 -8.76 -1.52
CA ARG A 27 5.92 -8.83 -0.40
C ARG A 27 6.61 -9.24 0.90
N ALA A 28 7.52 -10.22 0.85
CA ALA A 28 8.29 -10.64 2.02
C ALA A 28 9.21 -9.52 2.54
N ALA A 29 9.83 -8.75 1.65
CA ALA A 29 10.66 -7.61 2.04
C ALA A 29 9.84 -6.51 2.75
N ILE A 30 8.64 -6.22 2.25
CA ILE A 30 7.72 -5.24 2.85
C ILE A 30 7.28 -5.67 4.25
N VAL A 31 6.88 -6.93 4.42
CA VAL A 31 6.48 -7.48 5.74
C VAL A 31 7.64 -7.42 6.73
N ARG A 32 8.89 -7.70 6.30
CA ARG A 32 10.05 -7.55 7.19
C ARG A 32 10.32 -6.11 7.60
N ALA A 33 10.06 -5.15 6.72
CA ALA A 33 10.30 -3.74 7.00
C ALA A 33 9.26 -3.14 7.97
N ALA A 34 8.05 -3.70 8.02
CA ALA A 34 6.96 -3.25 8.88
C ALA A 34 6.13 -4.47 9.37
N PRO A 35 6.65 -5.23 10.35
CA PRO A 35 6.10 -6.53 10.72
C PRO A 35 4.74 -6.46 11.42
N ALA A 36 4.42 -5.33 12.06
CA ALA A 36 3.14 -5.10 12.72
C ALA A 36 2.03 -4.66 11.75
N ALA A 37 2.40 -4.27 10.53
CA ALA A 37 1.46 -3.65 9.61
C ALA A 37 0.49 -4.67 9.00
N ARG A 38 -0.79 -4.30 8.98
CA ARG A 38 -1.81 -5.02 8.21
C ARG A 38 -1.61 -4.76 6.72
N ILE A 39 -1.45 -5.81 5.92
CA ILE A 39 -1.49 -5.67 4.47
C ILE A 39 -2.96 -5.58 4.03
N ALA A 40 -3.38 -4.40 3.59
CA ALA A 40 -4.66 -4.20 2.97
C ALA A 40 -4.65 -4.73 1.53
N THR A 41 -5.64 -5.54 1.19
CA THR A 41 -5.80 -6.17 -0.12
C THR A 41 -7.17 -5.86 -0.72
N GLY A 42 -7.33 -6.14 -2.01
CA GLY A 42 -8.64 -6.18 -2.69
C GLY A 42 -8.72 -5.31 -3.94
N SER A 43 -7.93 -4.25 -4.01
CA SER A 43 -7.87 -3.37 -5.18
C SER A 43 -6.44 -3.09 -5.65
N ASP A 44 -5.48 -3.96 -5.32
CA ASP A 44 -4.04 -3.68 -5.49
C ASP A 44 -3.67 -3.30 -6.93
N PHE A 45 -4.40 -3.81 -7.93
CA PHE A 45 -4.19 -3.48 -9.33
C PHE A 45 -4.97 -2.24 -9.80
N LEU A 46 -6.14 -1.97 -9.23
CA LEU A 46 -7.06 -0.93 -9.67
C LEU A 46 -7.13 0.28 -8.73
N SER A 47 -6.41 0.26 -7.60
CA SER A 47 -6.53 1.24 -6.51
C SER A 47 -6.36 2.68 -6.99
N VAL A 48 -5.40 2.90 -7.89
CA VAL A 48 -5.16 4.20 -8.52
C VAL A 48 -6.32 4.59 -9.42
N ALA A 49 -6.76 3.71 -10.31
CA ALA A 49 -7.87 3.98 -11.23
C ALA A 49 -9.17 4.27 -10.47
N LEU A 50 -9.48 3.48 -9.44
CA LEU A 50 -10.64 3.68 -8.57
C LEU A 50 -10.58 5.02 -7.85
N GLY A 51 -9.42 5.42 -7.33
CA GLY A 51 -9.23 6.73 -6.70
C GLY A 51 -9.45 7.89 -7.68
N LEU A 52 -8.96 7.77 -8.91
CA LEU A 52 -9.17 8.77 -9.96
C LEU A 52 -10.65 8.88 -10.36
N THR A 53 -11.33 7.75 -10.55
CA THR A 53 -12.78 7.74 -10.86
C THR A 53 -13.59 8.33 -9.72
N TYR A 54 -13.24 8.01 -8.47
CA TYR A 54 -13.90 8.58 -7.30
C TYR A 54 -13.74 10.10 -7.26
N MET A 55 -12.51 10.61 -7.49
CA MET A 55 -12.27 12.04 -7.57
C MET A 55 -13.05 12.69 -8.71
N ALA A 56 -13.04 12.12 -9.91
CA ALA A 56 -13.80 12.64 -11.04
C ALA A 56 -15.31 12.74 -10.75
N GLY A 57 -15.86 11.76 -10.02
CA GLY A 57 -17.27 11.78 -9.59
C GLY A 57 -17.60 12.86 -8.55
N LEU A 58 -16.63 13.25 -7.70
CA LEU A 58 -16.81 14.37 -6.76
C LEU A 58 -16.74 15.75 -7.42
N MET A 59 -16.21 15.82 -8.64
CA MET A 59 -16.03 17.05 -9.41
C MET A 59 -17.19 17.35 -10.36
N ALA A 60 -18.14 16.42 -10.49
CA ALA A 60 -19.33 16.51 -11.33
C ALA A 60 -20.55 16.98 -10.50
#